data_AF-A0A420ESD8-F1
#
_entry.id   AF-A0A420ESD8-F1
#
_cell.length_a   1.000
_cell.length_b   1.000
_cell.length_c   1.000
_cell.angle_alpha   90.00
_cell.angle_beta   90.00
_cell.angle_gamma   90.00
#
_symmetry.space_group_name_H-M   'P 1'
#
loop_
_entity.id
_entity.type
_entity.pdbx_description
1 polymer ?
#
loop_
_entity_poly.entity_id
_entity_poly.type
_entity_poly.pdbx_seq_one_letter_code
_entity_poly.pdbx_strand_id
1 'polypeptide(L)' 'MTPSEVEAIVGSPGEVISENELGGIRTIMVQWDGENGFGANANAMFQDGKLIQKSQFGLK' A
#
# COMPACT_ATOMS: atom_id res chain seq x y z
N MET A 1 -2.72 8.27 -8.39
CA MET A 1 -3.45 7.10 -7.90
C MET A 1 -3.69 7.27 -6.42
N THR A 2 -4.95 7.22 -5.98
CA THR A 2 -5.37 7.35 -4.58
C THR A 2 -5.45 5.98 -3.89
N PRO A 3 -5.53 5.93 -2.55
CA PRO A 3 -5.74 4.67 -1.83
C PRO A 3 -6.96 3.90 -2.34
N SER A 4 -8.09 4.58 -2.58
CA SER A 4 -9.33 3.96 -3.06
C SER A 4 -9.20 3.42 -4.50
N GLU A 5 -8.43 4.09 -5.36
CA GLU A 5 -8.12 3.56 -6.70
C GLU A 5 -7.25 2.31 -6.61
N VAL A 6 -6.29 2.27 -5.69
CA VAL A 6 -5.46 1.06 -5.46
C VAL A 6 -6.30 -0.07 -4.90
N GLU A 7 -7.16 0.19 -3.92
CA GLU A 7 -8.09 -0.80 -3.37
C GLU A 7 -8.98 -1.40 -4.47
N ALA A 8 -9.51 -0.58 -5.38
CA ALA A 8 -10.31 -1.06 -6.50
C ALA A 8 -9.53 -1.95 -7.48
N ILE A 9 -8.22 -1.71 -7.65
CA ILE A 9 -7.33 -2.51 -8.51
C ILE A 9 -6.91 -3.82 -7.83
N VAL A 10 -6.52 -3.74 -6.56
CA VAL A 10 -6.01 -4.89 -5.79
C VAL A 10 -7.16 -5.80 -5.34
N GLY A 11 -8.37 -5.25 -5.19
CA GLY A 11 -9.55 -5.98 -4.72
C GLY A 11 -9.63 -6.08 -3.19
N SER A 12 -8.78 -5.38 -2.46
CA SER A 12 -8.76 -5.35 -0.99
C SER A 12 -8.17 -4.04 -0.49
N PRO A 13 -8.65 -3.49 0.64
CA PRO A 13 -8.09 -2.28 1.25
C PRO A 13 -6.67 -2.49 1.78
N GLY A 14 -6.24 -3.74 1.99
CA GLY A 14 -4.97 -4.08 2.62
C GLY A 14 -4.92 -3.73 4.11
N GLU A 15 -3.74 -3.79 4.69
CA GLU A 15 -3.47 -3.45 6.08
C GLU A 15 -2.59 -2.20 6.16
N VAL A 16 -3.00 -1.20 6.94
CA VAL A 16 -2.14 -0.04 7.24
C VAL A 16 -1.06 -0.48 8.23
N ILE A 17 0.17 -0.56 7.76
CA ILE A 17 1.32 -0.98 8.59
C ILE A 17 2.10 0.21 9.17
N SER A 18 1.86 1.42 8.65
CA SER A 18 2.43 2.66 9.19
C SER A 18 1.61 3.86 8.77
N GLU A 19 1.40 4.81 9.69
CA GLU A 19 0.73 6.07 9.40
C GLU A 19 1.34 7.18 10.27
N ASN A 20 1.69 8.30 9.64
CA ASN A 20 2.25 9.47 10.32
C ASN A 20 1.90 10.76 9.57
N GLU A 21 1.95 11.88 10.28
CA GLU A 21 1.82 13.21 9.71
C GLU A 21 3.02 14.07 10.14
N LEU A 22 3.73 14.64 9.17
CA LEU A 22 4.89 15.50 9.41
C LEU A 22 4.84 16.72 8.51
N GLY A 23 4.88 17.92 9.10
CA GLY A 23 4.87 19.17 8.34
C GLY A 23 3.61 19.37 7.48
N GLY A 24 2.47 18.81 7.91
CA GLY A 24 1.21 18.85 7.18
C GLY A 24 1.09 17.84 6.03
N ILE A 25 2.10 16.96 5.86
CA ILE A 25 2.07 15.88 4.88
C ILE A 25 1.68 14.59 5.60
N ARG A 26 0.53 14.02 5.23
CA ARG A 26 0.08 12.74 5.78
C ARG A 26 0.67 11.60 4.95
N THR A 27 1.47 10.74 5.58
CA THR A 27 2.08 9.56 4.97
C THR A 27 1.43 8.28 5.52
N ILE A 28 0.98 7.40 4.62
CA ILE A 28 0.37 6.11 4.96
C ILE A 28 1.09 5.02 4.17
N MET A 29 1.48 3.93 4.83
CA MET A 29 1.98 2.72 4.19
C MET A 29 0.97 1.59 4.38
N VAL A 30 0.57 0.98 3.26
CA VAL A 30 -0.37 -0.14 3.21
C VAL A 30 0.37 -1.37 2.69
N GLN A 31 0.08 -2.54 3.27
CA GLN A 31 0.58 -3.84 2.84
C GLN A 31 -0.57 -4.76 2.44
N TRP A 32 -0.31 -5.64 1.48
CA TRP A 32 -1.15 -6.77 1.12
C TRP A 32 -0.30 -8.02 1.11
N ASP A 33 -0.80 -9.10 1.70
CA ASP A 33 -0.20 -10.41 1.55
C ASP A 33 -0.74 -11.08 0.28
N GLY A 34 0.15 -11.74 -0.46
CA GLY A 34 -0.20 -12.52 -1.63
C GLY A 34 -0.86 -13.83 -1.23
N GLU A 35 -1.92 -14.23 -1.94
CA GLU A 35 -2.62 -15.49 -1.68
C GLU A 35 -1.75 -16.72 -2.00
N ASN A 36 -0.83 -16.58 -2.96
CA ASN A 36 -0.01 -17.66 -3.48
C ASN A 36 1.47 -17.25 -3.52
N GLY A 37 2.33 -17.98 -2.80
CA GLY A 37 3.78 -17.77 -2.78
C GLY A 37 4.34 -17.53 -1.37
N PHE A 38 5.46 -18.18 -1.05
CA PHE A 38 6.08 -18.06 0.27
C PHE A 38 6.58 -16.62 0.49
N GLY A 39 6.01 -15.93 1.47
CA GLY A 39 6.34 -14.53 1.78
C GLY A 39 5.92 -13.53 0.70
N ALA A 40 4.96 -13.92 -0.17
CA ALA A 40 4.48 -13.03 -1.21
C ALA A 40 3.73 -11.84 -0.60
N ASN A 41 4.10 -10.63 -1.00
CA ASN A 41 3.43 -9.40 -0.53
C ASN A 41 3.60 -8.25 -1.52
N ALA A 42 2.79 -7.23 -1.33
CA ALA A 42 2.93 -5.90 -1.91
C ALA A 42 2.80 -4.85 -0.82
N ASN A 43 3.44 -3.71 -1.01
CA ASN A 43 3.20 -2.53 -0.20
C ASN A 43 3.17 -1.26 -1.05
N ALA A 44 2.48 -0.25 -0.54
CA ALA A 44 2.31 1.03 -1.18
C ALA A 44 2.40 2.14 -0.13
N MET A 45 3.14 3.20 -0.44
CA MET A 45 3.21 4.41 0.36
C MET A 45 2.45 5.53 -0.35
N PHE A 46 1.59 6.20 0.40
CA PHE A 46 0.79 7.32 -0.05
C PHE A 46 1.18 8.57 0.75
N GLN A 47 1.32 9.70 0.08
CA GLN A 47 1.45 11.02 0.69
C GLN A 47 0.38 11.94 0.15
N ASP A 48 -0.34 12.62 1.05
CA ASP A 48 -1.47 13.51 0.72
C ASP A 48 -2.46 12.88 -0.27
N GLY A 49 -2.78 11.61 -0.01
CA GLY A 49 -3.71 10.81 -0.81
C GLY A 49 -3.18 10.39 -2.18
N LYS A 50 -1.88 10.55 -2.47
CA LYS A 50 -1.27 10.15 -3.74
C LYS A 50 -0.22 9.06 -3.52
N LEU A 51 -0.26 8.03 -4.34
CA LEU A 51 0.78 7.00 -4.36
C LEU A 51 2.13 7.63 -4.73
N ILE A 52 3.13 7.46 -3.86
CA ILE A 52 4.50 7.94 -4.08
C ILE A 52 5.50 6.81 -4.25
N GLN A 53 5.24 5.64 -3.65
CA GLN A 53 6.11 4.48 -3.75
C GLN A 53 5.29 3.20 -3.69
N LYS A 54 5.75 2.16 -4.38
CA LYS A 54 5.23 0.80 -4.25
C LYS A 54 6.35 -0.20 -4.40
N SER A 55 6.23 -1.34 -3.72
CA SER A 55 7.12 -2.49 -3.91
C SER A 55 6.34 -3.79 -3.76
N GLN A 56 6.90 -4.87 -4.29
CA GLN A 56 6.32 -6.20 -4.17
C GLN A 56 7.42 -7.25 -4.16
N PHE A 57 7.14 -8.37 -3.51
CA PHE A 57 8.02 -9.51 -3.47
C PHE A 57 7.20 -10.80 -3.60
N GLY A 58 7.71 -11.78 -4.34
CA GLY A 58 7.17 -13.14 -4.34
C GLY A 58 5.81 -13.36 -5.00
N LEU A 59 5.15 -12.33 -5.55
CA LEU A 59 3.92 -12.47 -6.32
C LEU A 59 4.19 -13.19 -7.66
N LYS A 60 3.25 -14.04 -8.11
CA LYS A 60 3.32 -14.82 -9.36
C LYS A 60 2.08 -14.64 -10.21
#